data_AF-A0A1A8NKI0-F1
#
_entry.id   AF-A0A1A8NKI0-F1
#
_cell.length_a   1.000
_cell.length_b   1.000
_cell.length_c   1.000
_cell.angle_alpha   90.00
_cell.angle_beta   90.00
_cell.angle_gamma   90.00
#
_symmetry.space_group_name_H-M   'P 1'
#
loop_
_entity.id
_entity.type
_entity.pdbx_description
1 polymer ?
#
loop_
_entity_poly.entity_id
_entity_poly.type
_entity_poly.pdbx_seq_one_letter_code
_entity_poly.pdbx_strand_id
1 'polypeptide(L)'
;MLDAGRVYCQTSKSFVNGLRELGHQCCRDKMMENCLDKFSNKLSVILEANGEVIETTQKAVKMKLQTFVKEDVRRFKDVRKEFERSSETLEAALSRNAQAPRGKLHEVEEASNTLLNARKSFRSEALDYVLEINVIEAKKKTDILAAMLSLMEAQAQFFQQGHQSLTELEEYRHKLNEEHTQFVLDAAREKRDMEQRHAAIKKKH
;
A
#
# COMPACT_ATOMS: atom_id res chain seq x y z
N MET A 1 0.83 -8.68 0.29
CA MET A 1 -0.08 -7.71 0.95
C MET A 1 -1.03 -7.06 -0.05
N LEU A 2 -0.58 -6.22 -0.98
CA LEU A 2 -1.48 -5.55 -1.96
C LEU A 2 -2.33 -6.51 -2.80
N ASP A 3 -1.75 -7.58 -3.33
CA ASP A 3 -2.49 -8.50 -4.21
C ASP A 3 -3.52 -9.32 -3.41
N ALA A 4 -3.15 -9.77 -2.22
CA ALA A 4 -4.09 -10.39 -1.28
C ALA A 4 -5.21 -9.41 -0.88
N GLY A 5 -4.89 -8.13 -0.66
CA GLY A 5 -5.87 -7.08 -0.36
C GLY A 5 -6.84 -6.84 -1.51
N ARG A 6 -6.36 -6.84 -2.76
CA ARG A 6 -7.22 -6.75 -3.96
C ARG A 6 -8.15 -7.95 -4.09
N VAL A 7 -7.61 -9.16 -3.89
CA VAL A 7 -8.43 -10.38 -3.91
C VAL A 7 -9.50 -10.29 -2.83
N TYR A 8 -9.14 -9.90 -1.61
CA TYR A 8 -10.09 -9.68 -0.52
C TYR A 8 -11.19 -8.69 -0.90
N CYS A 9 -10.83 -7.49 -1.39
CA CYS A 9 -11.82 -6.49 -1.81
C CYS A 9 -12.74 -7.03 -2.91
N GLN A 10 -12.18 -7.76 -3.89
CA GLN A 10 -12.97 -8.34 -4.96
C GLN A 10 -13.95 -9.39 -4.43
N THR A 11 -13.49 -10.31 -3.58
CA THR A 11 -14.35 -11.34 -2.98
C THR A 11 -15.42 -10.74 -2.08
N SER A 12 -15.08 -9.71 -1.30
CA SER A 12 -16.03 -9.02 -0.44
C SER A 12 -17.07 -8.24 -1.22
N LYS A 13 -16.71 -7.64 -2.36
CA LYS A 13 -17.66 -7.01 -3.29
C LYS A 13 -18.64 -8.04 -3.85
N SER A 14 -18.15 -9.21 -4.26
CA SER A 14 -19.01 -10.32 -4.70
C SER A 14 -19.98 -10.78 -3.60
N PHE A 15 -19.51 -10.87 -2.35
CA PHE A 15 -20.38 -11.18 -1.21
C PHE A 15 -21.48 -10.12 -1.01
N VAL A 16 -21.13 -8.83 -1.06
CA VAL A 16 -22.11 -7.73 -0.94
C VAL A 16 -23.13 -7.75 -2.08
N ASN A 17 -22.71 -8.07 -3.30
CA ASN A 17 -23.64 -8.25 -4.41
C ASN A 17 -24.61 -9.42 -4.17
N GLY A 18 -24.13 -10.53 -3.61
CA GLY A 18 -24.99 -11.64 -3.21
C GLY A 18 -26.04 -11.24 -2.16
N LEU A 19 -25.70 -10.35 -1.22
CA LEU A 19 -26.68 -9.80 -0.27
C LEU A 19 -27.77 -8.96 -0.95
N ARG A 20 -27.39 -8.14 -1.95
CA ARG A 20 -28.36 -7.37 -2.76
C ARG A 20 -29.29 -8.29 -3.55
N GLU A 21 -28.74 -9.32 -4.19
CA GLU A 21 -29.51 -10.33 -4.92
C GLU A 21 -30.50 -11.07 -4.01
N LEU A 22 -30.06 -11.46 -2.81
CA LEU A 22 -30.94 -12.05 -1.80
C LEU A 22 -32.07 -11.07 -1.40
N GLY A 23 -31.75 -9.78 -1.23
CA GLY A 23 -32.74 -8.74 -0.98
C GLY A 23 -33.83 -8.69 -2.03
N HIS A 24 -33.46 -8.75 -3.32
CA HIS A 24 -34.42 -8.78 -4.43
C HIS A 24 -35.28 -10.05 -4.46
N GLN A 25 -34.75 -11.19 -4.03
CA GLN A 25 -35.54 -12.43 -3.89
C GLN A 25 -36.54 -12.33 -2.73
N CYS A 26 -36.26 -11.51 -1.73
CA CYS A 26 -37.12 -11.23 -0.59
C CYS A 26 -38.14 -10.10 -0.85
N CYS A 27 -38.44 -9.72 -2.09
CA CYS A 27 -39.31 -8.57 -2.43
C CYS A 27 -40.74 -8.61 -1.83
N ARG A 28 -41.20 -9.77 -1.36
CA ARG A 28 -42.48 -9.91 -0.64
C ARG A 28 -42.37 -9.53 0.85
N ASP A 29 -41.16 -9.59 1.40
CA ASP A 29 -40.81 -9.14 2.74
C ASP A 29 -40.01 -7.83 2.63
N LYS A 30 -40.75 -6.71 2.63
CA LYS A 30 -40.20 -5.36 2.53
C LYS A 30 -39.19 -5.04 3.63
N MET A 31 -39.32 -5.67 4.79
CA MET A 31 -38.40 -5.43 5.90
C MET A 31 -37.06 -6.12 5.62
N MET A 32 -37.09 -7.39 5.22
CA MET A 32 -35.89 -8.14 4.83
C MET A 32 -35.17 -7.49 3.64
N GLU A 33 -35.92 -7.09 2.61
CA GLU A 33 -35.38 -6.38 1.45
C GLU A 33 -34.66 -5.08 1.85
N ASN A 34 -35.30 -4.25 2.67
CA ASN A 34 -34.72 -2.97 3.13
C ASN A 34 -33.51 -3.17 4.06
N CYS A 35 -33.52 -4.22 4.88
CA CYS A 35 -32.37 -4.59 5.73
C CYS A 35 -31.15 -4.97 4.89
N LEU A 36 -31.34 -5.88 3.94
CA LEU A 36 -30.28 -6.34 3.06
C LEU A 36 -29.74 -5.19 2.19
N ASP A 37 -30.61 -4.32 1.67
CA ASP A 37 -30.18 -3.15 0.90
C ASP A 37 -29.35 -2.16 1.75
N LYS A 38 -29.86 -1.73 2.91
CA LYS A 38 -29.15 -0.78 3.80
C LYS A 38 -27.78 -1.31 4.24
N PHE A 39 -27.70 -2.57 4.65
CA PHE A 39 -26.44 -3.18 5.06
C PHE A 39 -25.48 -3.34 3.88
N SER A 40 -25.97 -3.79 2.73
CA SER A 40 -25.15 -3.90 1.51
C SER A 40 -24.58 -2.56 1.06
N ASN A 41 -25.38 -1.49 1.14
CA ASN A 41 -24.94 -0.14 0.81
C ASN A 41 -23.82 0.34 1.74
N LYS A 42 -23.97 0.18 3.07
CA LYS A 42 -22.92 0.57 4.02
C LYS A 42 -21.65 -0.28 3.90
N LEU A 43 -21.78 -1.58 3.65
CA LEU A 43 -20.64 -2.46 3.38
C LEU A 43 -19.92 -2.08 2.09
N SER A 44 -20.65 -1.67 1.04
CA SER A 44 -20.06 -1.21 -0.22
C SER A 44 -19.13 -0.02 0.00
N VAL A 45 -19.59 0.99 0.76
CA VAL A 45 -18.80 2.18 1.11
C VAL A 45 -17.51 1.82 1.84
N ILE A 46 -17.58 0.91 2.83
CA ILE A 46 -16.39 0.46 3.57
C ILE A 46 -15.39 -0.26 2.65
N LEU A 47 -15.89 -1.09 1.72
CA LEU A 47 -15.04 -1.81 0.78
C LEU A 47 -14.43 -0.89 -0.29
N GLU A 48 -15.13 0.15 -0.70
CA GLU A 48 -14.61 1.20 -1.57
C GLU A 48 -13.45 1.94 -0.90
N ALA A 49 -13.65 2.41 0.34
CA ALA A 49 -12.61 3.05 1.14
C ALA A 49 -11.38 2.14 1.34
N ASN A 50 -11.58 0.83 1.57
CA ASN A 50 -10.46 -0.12 1.65
C ASN A 50 -9.72 -0.25 0.30
N GLY A 51 -10.45 -0.18 -0.82
CA GLY A 51 -9.88 -0.10 -2.16
C GLY A 51 -8.96 1.10 -2.35
N GLU A 52 -9.38 2.28 -1.89
CA GLU A 52 -8.59 3.52 -1.95
C GLU A 52 -7.29 3.41 -1.14
N VAL A 53 -7.33 2.77 0.03
CA VAL A 53 -6.12 2.50 0.83
C VAL A 53 -5.15 1.60 0.08
N ILE A 54 -5.64 0.54 -0.56
CA ILE A 54 -4.80 -0.37 -1.35
C ILE A 54 -4.15 0.38 -2.52
N GLU A 55 -4.90 1.22 -3.23
CA GLU A 55 -4.36 2.04 -4.32
C GLU A 55 -3.30 3.02 -3.84
N THR A 56 -3.58 3.73 -2.74
CA THR A 56 -2.66 4.70 -2.15
C THR A 56 -1.39 3.99 -1.68
N THR A 57 -1.52 2.85 -1.01
CA THR A 57 -0.37 2.04 -0.59
C THR A 57 0.46 1.59 -1.80
N GLN A 58 -0.18 1.21 -2.91
CA GLN A 58 0.54 0.87 -4.14
C GLN A 58 1.31 2.06 -4.72
N LYS A 59 0.66 3.21 -4.89
CA LYS A 59 1.25 4.39 -5.54
C LYS A 59 2.30 5.05 -4.64
N ALA A 60 1.94 5.34 -3.39
CA ALA A 60 2.75 6.13 -2.48
C ALA A 60 3.87 5.33 -1.80
N VAL A 61 3.68 4.03 -1.57
CA VAL A 61 4.71 3.19 -0.92
C VAL A 61 5.44 2.36 -1.95
N LYS A 62 4.74 1.44 -2.62
CA LYS A 62 5.41 0.47 -3.51
C LYS A 62 6.09 1.16 -4.68
N MET A 63 5.39 2.00 -5.46
CA MET A 63 5.98 2.61 -6.65
C MET A 63 7.08 3.61 -6.30
N LYS A 64 6.85 4.51 -5.35
CA LYS A 64 7.89 5.48 -4.94
C LYS A 64 9.17 4.81 -4.44
N LEU A 65 9.07 3.81 -3.55
CA LEU A 65 10.25 3.10 -3.06
C LEU A 65 10.92 2.27 -4.16
N GLN A 66 10.14 1.70 -5.09
CA GLN A 66 10.70 1.02 -6.26
C GLN A 66 11.47 1.99 -7.17
N THR A 67 10.95 3.19 -7.41
CA THR A 67 11.64 4.24 -8.17
C THR A 67 12.94 4.64 -7.48
N PHE A 68 12.91 4.91 -6.17
CA PHE A 68 14.10 5.22 -5.39
C PHE A 68 15.21 4.15 -5.54
N VAL A 69 14.84 2.87 -5.46
CA VAL A 69 15.79 1.77 -5.64
C VAL A 69 16.30 1.65 -7.08
N LYS A 70 15.41 1.78 -8.06
CA LYS A 70 15.77 1.56 -9.48
C LYS A 70 16.54 2.72 -10.10
N GLU A 71 16.28 3.94 -9.65
CA GLU A 71 16.83 5.15 -10.24
C GLU A 71 17.90 5.75 -9.35
N ASP A 72 17.57 6.15 -8.13
CA ASP A 72 18.50 6.88 -7.25
C ASP A 72 19.62 5.99 -6.74
N VAL A 73 19.30 4.80 -6.19
CA VAL A 73 20.31 3.86 -5.71
C VAL A 73 21.17 3.34 -6.87
N ARG A 74 20.59 3.15 -8.05
CA ARG A 74 21.36 2.77 -9.25
C ARG A 74 22.34 3.85 -9.66
N ARG A 75 21.88 5.10 -9.77
CA ARG A 75 22.74 6.25 -10.10
C ARG A 75 23.89 6.40 -9.11
N PHE A 76 23.59 6.31 -7.82
CA PHE A 76 24.61 6.36 -6.76
C PHE A 76 25.69 5.28 -6.96
N LYS A 77 25.29 4.05 -7.32
CA LYS A 77 26.23 2.96 -7.61
C LYS A 77 27.06 3.24 -8.85
N ASP A 78 26.48 3.82 -9.89
CA ASP A 78 27.20 4.17 -11.11
C ASP A 78 28.28 5.25 -10.83
N VAL A 79 27.94 6.29 -10.07
CA VAL A 79 28.91 7.33 -9.66
C VAL A 79 29.99 6.77 -8.75
N ARG A 80 29.63 5.91 -7.79
CA ARG A 80 30.60 5.22 -6.94
C ARG A 80 31.62 4.41 -7.77
N LYS A 81 31.15 3.73 -8.81
CA LYS A 81 32.00 2.91 -9.68
C LYS A 81 33.00 3.77 -10.45
N GLU A 82 32.58 4.91 -10.99
CA GLU A 82 33.49 5.83 -11.69
C GLU A 82 34.51 6.45 -10.72
N PHE A 83 34.10 6.78 -9.50
CA PHE A 83 35.03 7.20 -8.44
C PHE A 83 36.07 6.12 -8.12
N GLU A 84 35.65 4.88 -7.88
CA GLU A 84 36.56 3.75 -7.61
C GLU A 84 37.55 3.55 -8.77
N ARG A 85 37.07 3.55 -10.02
CA ARG A 85 37.89 3.44 -11.23
C ARG A 85 38.90 4.58 -11.36
N SER A 86 38.47 5.81 -11.09
CA SER A 86 39.34 6.99 -11.13
C SER A 86 40.42 6.93 -10.05
N SER A 87 40.09 6.37 -8.88
CA SER A 87 41.05 6.11 -7.80
C SER A 87 42.14 5.11 -8.21
N GLU A 88 41.77 3.98 -8.83
CA GLU A 88 42.72 2.99 -9.35
C GLU A 88 43.62 3.60 -10.44
N THR A 89 43.03 4.42 -11.32
CA THR A 89 43.77 5.12 -12.39
C THR A 89 44.81 6.09 -11.81
N LEU A 90 44.46 6.82 -10.76
CA LEU A 90 45.38 7.71 -10.06
C LEU A 90 46.52 6.94 -9.40
N GLU A 91 46.24 5.81 -8.74
CA GLU A 91 47.26 4.96 -8.12
C GLU A 91 48.25 4.40 -9.14
N ALA A 92 47.75 3.94 -10.30
CA ALA A 92 48.58 3.50 -11.40
C ALA A 92 49.45 4.65 -11.98
N ALA A 93 48.90 5.85 -12.14
CA ALA A 93 49.63 7.01 -12.63
C ALA A 93 50.72 7.49 -11.66
N LEU A 94 50.44 7.45 -10.34
CA LEU A 94 51.43 7.74 -9.29
C LEU A 94 52.60 6.76 -9.36
N SER A 95 52.29 5.46 -9.46
CA SER A 95 53.31 4.40 -9.55
C SER A 95 54.18 4.57 -10.81
N ARG A 96 53.58 4.84 -11.97
CA ARG A 96 54.29 5.08 -13.22
C ARG A 96 55.18 6.33 -13.15
N ASN A 97 54.67 7.42 -12.58
CA ASN A 97 55.44 8.66 -12.44
C ASN A 97 56.65 8.48 -11.50
N ALA A 98 56.48 7.75 -10.39
CA ALA A 98 57.57 7.47 -9.46
C ALA A 98 58.69 6.60 -10.07
N GLN A 99 58.34 5.72 -11.01
CA GLN A 99 59.26 4.82 -11.70
C GLN A 99 59.88 5.41 -12.98
N ALA A 100 59.53 6.65 -13.36
CA ALA A 100 59.99 7.24 -14.61
C ALA A 100 61.52 7.42 -14.63
N PRO A 101 62.22 6.97 -15.70
CA PRO A 101 63.67 7.03 -15.78
C PRO A 101 64.15 8.48 -15.98
N ARG A 102 64.81 9.04 -14.95
CA ARG A 102 65.26 10.45 -14.94
C ARG A 102 66.14 10.86 -16.12
N GLY A 103 66.85 9.93 -16.75
CA GLY A 103 67.67 10.17 -17.93
C GLY A 103 66.89 10.39 -19.24
N LYS A 104 65.58 10.11 -19.24
CA LYS A 104 64.71 10.25 -20.42
C LYS A 104 63.66 11.31 -20.14
N LEU A 105 64.03 12.57 -20.35
CA LEU A 105 63.21 13.74 -20.02
C LEU A 105 61.80 13.68 -20.64
N HIS A 106 61.66 13.16 -21.86
CA HIS A 106 60.35 13.02 -22.52
C HIS A 106 59.43 12.01 -21.81
N GLU A 107 59.95 10.85 -21.39
CA GLU A 107 59.16 9.85 -20.66
C GLU A 107 58.74 10.37 -19.26
N VAL A 108 59.61 11.16 -18.63
CA VAL A 108 59.29 11.85 -17.36
C VAL A 108 58.16 12.86 -17.55
N GLU A 109 58.22 13.65 -18.62
CA GLU A 109 57.19 14.65 -18.93
C GLU A 109 55.84 13.99 -19.24
N GLU A 110 55.81 12.91 -20.03
CA GLU A 110 54.60 12.16 -20.35
C GLU A 110 53.96 11.55 -19.08
N ALA A 111 54.78 10.92 -18.22
CA ALA A 111 54.30 10.36 -16.96
C ALA A 111 53.76 11.45 -16.02
N SER A 112 54.39 12.63 -15.99
CA SER A 112 53.94 13.78 -15.21
C SER A 112 52.60 14.32 -15.71
N ASN A 113 52.44 14.48 -17.02
CA ASN A 113 51.19 14.92 -17.64
C ASN A 113 50.05 13.91 -17.39
N THR A 114 50.34 12.61 -17.49
CA THR A 114 49.36 11.55 -17.18
C THR A 114 48.90 11.63 -15.72
N LEU A 115 49.84 11.81 -14.78
CA LEU A 115 49.53 11.98 -13.37
C LEU A 115 48.68 13.24 -13.11
N LEU A 116 49.00 14.36 -13.77
CA LEU A 116 48.24 15.60 -13.63
C LEU A 116 46.78 15.41 -14.06
N ASN A 117 46.56 14.74 -15.19
CA ASN A 117 45.24 14.42 -15.71
C ASN A 117 44.48 13.46 -14.78
N ALA A 118 45.11 12.36 -14.34
CA ALA A 118 44.50 11.41 -13.41
C ALA A 118 44.10 12.09 -12.08
N ARG A 119 44.94 13.00 -11.57
CA ARG A 119 44.62 13.78 -10.35
C ARG A 119 43.44 14.72 -10.55
N LYS A 120 43.32 15.35 -11.72
CA LYS A 120 42.18 16.21 -12.06
C LYS A 120 40.89 15.40 -12.16
N SER A 121 40.90 14.28 -12.87
CA SER A 121 39.75 13.37 -12.98
C SER A 121 39.34 12.83 -11.61
N PHE A 122 40.27 12.31 -10.81
CA PHE A 122 39.97 11.81 -9.48
C PHE A 122 39.30 12.85 -8.59
N ARG A 123 39.79 14.10 -8.61
CA ARG A 123 39.16 15.18 -7.83
C ARG A 123 37.73 15.47 -8.29
N SER A 124 37.47 15.44 -9.59
CA SER A 124 36.11 15.63 -10.12
C SER A 124 35.19 14.50 -9.64
N GLU A 125 35.57 13.25 -9.90
CA GLU A 125 34.76 12.09 -9.53
C GLU A 125 34.56 11.96 -8.00
N ALA A 126 35.56 12.36 -7.20
CA ALA A 126 35.45 12.40 -5.75
C ALA A 126 34.40 13.42 -5.27
N LEU A 127 34.35 14.60 -5.89
CA LEU A 127 33.34 15.62 -5.57
C LEU A 127 31.95 15.14 -5.97
N ASP A 128 31.80 14.54 -7.15
CA ASP A 128 30.52 13.98 -7.62
C ASP A 128 30.06 12.85 -6.70
N TYR A 129 30.96 11.98 -6.26
CA TYR A 129 30.64 10.91 -5.32
C TYR A 129 30.22 11.43 -3.95
N VAL A 130 30.93 12.41 -3.37
CA VAL A 130 30.55 13.03 -2.09
C VAL A 130 29.20 13.76 -2.21
N LEU A 131 28.96 14.43 -3.33
CA LEU A 131 27.67 15.05 -3.60
C LEU A 131 26.54 14.01 -3.63
N GLU A 132 26.74 12.91 -4.37
CA GLU A 132 25.71 11.88 -4.47
C GLU A 132 25.50 11.09 -3.17
N ILE A 133 26.52 10.97 -2.30
CA ILE A 133 26.32 10.48 -0.92
C ILE A 133 25.31 11.37 -0.18
N ASN A 134 25.51 12.69 -0.23
CA ASN A 134 24.60 13.63 0.45
C ASN A 134 23.19 13.59 -0.14
N VAL A 135 23.08 13.51 -1.48
CA VAL A 135 21.79 13.46 -2.18
C VAL A 135 21.03 12.17 -1.83
N ILE A 136 21.68 11.01 -1.90
CA ILE A 136 21.00 9.73 -1.64
C ILE A 136 20.58 9.60 -0.17
N GLU A 137 21.39 10.12 0.76
CA GLU A 137 21.06 10.09 2.19
C GLU A 137 19.86 10.98 2.51
N ALA A 138 19.83 12.20 1.95
CA ALA A 138 18.69 13.10 2.08
C ALA A 138 17.43 12.50 1.46
N LYS A 139 17.51 12.01 0.21
CA LYS A 139 16.36 11.40 -0.50
C LYS A 139 15.82 10.17 0.21
N LYS A 140 16.69 9.27 0.68
CA LYS A 140 16.29 8.08 1.43
C LYS A 140 15.40 8.47 2.61
N LYS A 141 15.83 9.46 3.39
CA LYS A 141 15.08 9.92 4.57
C LYS A 141 13.74 10.52 4.15
N THR A 142 13.72 11.42 3.17
CA THR A 142 12.48 12.11 2.76
C THR A 142 11.48 11.16 2.13
N ASP A 143 11.92 10.24 1.28
CA ASP A 143 11.02 9.35 0.53
C ASP A 143 10.39 8.29 1.43
N ILE A 144 11.16 7.73 2.37
CA ILE A 144 10.63 6.78 3.37
C ILE A 144 9.61 7.48 4.28
N LEU A 145 9.93 8.67 4.77
CA LEU A 145 9.01 9.43 5.62
C LEU A 145 7.72 9.79 4.87
N ALA A 146 7.83 10.27 3.62
CA ALA A 146 6.67 10.60 2.80
C ALA A 146 5.80 9.37 2.50
N ALA A 147 6.40 8.20 2.24
CA ALA A 147 5.68 6.96 2.03
C ALA A 147 4.91 6.52 3.30
N MET A 148 5.54 6.61 4.47
CA MET A 148 4.91 6.23 5.73
C MET A 148 3.79 7.20 6.13
N LEU A 149 4.00 8.50 5.97
CA LEU A 149 2.96 9.50 6.23
C LEU A 149 1.73 9.27 5.33
N SER A 150 1.95 9.11 4.03
CA SER A 150 0.85 8.84 3.09
C SER A 150 0.09 7.55 3.40
N LEU A 151 0.80 6.50 3.86
CA LEU A 151 0.15 5.27 4.32
C LEU A 151 -0.70 5.51 5.57
N MET A 152 -0.19 6.23 6.57
CA MET A 152 -0.92 6.52 7.80
C MET A 152 -2.13 7.42 7.55
N GLU A 153 -2.01 8.41 6.66
CA GLU A 153 -3.13 9.26 6.25
C GLU A 153 -4.23 8.46 5.55
N ALA A 154 -3.87 7.56 4.62
CA ALA A 154 -4.84 6.68 3.95
C ALA A 154 -5.55 5.76 4.96
N GLN A 155 -4.81 5.19 5.91
CA GLN A 155 -5.39 4.37 6.98
C GLN A 155 -6.36 5.19 7.85
N ALA A 156 -5.95 6.39 8.28
CA ALA A 156 -6.78 7.27 9.09
C ALA A 156 -8.10 7.63 8.36
N GLN A 157 -8.01 7.98 7.08
CA GLN A 157 -9.19 8.26 6.26
C GLN A 157 -10.11 7.05 6.13
N PHE A 158 -9.57 5.86 5.91
CA PHE A 158 -10.36 4.63 5.85
C PHE A 158 -11.11 4.35 7.16
N PHE A 159 -10.43 4.43 8.30
CA PHE A 159 -11.07 4.22 9.60
C PHE A 159 -12.11 5.30 9.90
N GLN A 160 -11.85 6.55 9.54
CA GLN A 160 -12.81 7.63 9.69
C GLN A 160 -14.07 7.41 8.85
N GLN A 161 -13.92 7.10 7.56
CA GLN A 161 -15.04 6.82 6.66
C GLN A 161 -15.83 5.58 7.11
N GLY A 162 -15.13 4.52 7.52
CA GLY A 162 -15.75 3.30 8.04
C GLY A 162 -16.53 3.55 9.33
N HIS A 163 -15.95 4.30 10.26
CA HIS A 163 -16.63 4.70 11.50
C HIS A 163 -17.88 5.53 11.20
N GLN A 164 -17.77 6.59 10.41
CA GLN A 164 -18.90 7.44 10.03
C GLN A 164 -20.02 6.63 9.36
N SER A 165 -19.68 5.77 8.40
CA SER A 165 -20.63 4.90 7.69
C SER A 165 -21.42 4.00 8.66
N LEU A 166 -20.74 3.43 9.67
CA LEU A 166 -21.35 2.56 10.68
C LEU A 166 -22.13 3.33 11.75
N THR A 167 -21.73 4.54 12.09
CA THR A 167 -22.45 5.43 13.02
C THR A 167 -23.76 5.88 12.39
N GLU A 168 -23.78 6.24 11.10
CA GLU A 168 -25.01 6.58 10.37
C GLU A 168 -26.02 5.41 10.29
N LEU A 169 -25.56 4.17 10.52
CA LEU A 169 -26.40 2.97 10.53
C LEU A 169 -26.92 2.62 11.95
N GLU A 170 -26.45 3.29 13.00
CA GLU A 170 -26.66 2.89 14.39
C GLU A 170 -28.13 2.88 14.82
N GLU A 171 -28.86 3.97 14.56
CA GLU A 171 -30.29 4.07 14.87
C GLU A 171 -31.09 2.97 14.16
N TYR A 172 -30.78 2.70 12.89
CA TYR A 172 -31.41 1.63 12.14
C TYR A 172 -31.13 0.25 12.74
N ARG A 173 -29.89 -0.03 13.17
CA ARG A 173 -29.55 -1.28 13.85
C ARG A 173 -30.33 -1.45 15.15
N HIS A 174 -30.48 -0.39 15.93
CA HIS A 174 -31.23 -0.43 17.18
C HIS A 174 -32.70 -0.79 16.92
N LYS A 175 -33.33 -0.08 15.99
CA LYS A 175 -34.72 -0.34 15.60
C LYS A 175 -34.91 -1.76 15.06
N LEU A 176 -34.01 -2.21 14.18
CA LEU A 176 -34.06 -3.56 13.62
C LEU A 176 -33.95 -4.64 14.70
N ASN A 177 -33.14 -4.41 15.75
CA ASN A 177 -32.97 -5.34 16.86
C ASN A 177 -34.23 -5.46 17.73
N GLU A 178 -34.93 -4.34 17.97
CA GLU A 178 -36.23 -4.34 18.65
C GLU A 178 -37.28 -5.10 17.83
N GLU A 179 -37.39 -4.78 16.53
CA GLU A 179 -38.31 -5.44 15.61
C GLU A 179 -38.03 -6.95 15.55
N HIS A 180 -36.77 -7.36 15.43
CA HIS A 180 -36.35 -8.77 15.47
C HIS A 180 -36.80 -9.48 16.76
N THR A 181 -36.62 -8.84 17.91
CA THR A 181 -37.05 -9.41 19.20
C THR A 181 -38.55 -9.64 19.23
N GLN A 182 -39.33 -8.69 18.71
CA GLN A 182 -40.78 -8.82 18.61
C GLN A 182 -41.19 -9.97 17.67
N PHE A 183 -40.55 -10.10 16.50
CA PHE A 183 -40.85 -11.20 15.56
C PHE A 183 -40.58 -12.58 16.15
N VAL A 184 -39.52 -12.74 16.95
CA VAL A 184 -39.23 -14.01 17.62
C VAL A 184 -40.34 -14.38 18.61
N LEU A 185 -40.85 -13.41 19.37
CA LEU A 185 -41.96 -13.63 20.30
C LEU A 185 -43.25 -13.99 19.56
N ASP A 186 -43.58 -13.27 18.49
CA ASP A 186 -44.78 -13.50 17.70
C ASP A 186 -44.72 -14.87 17.00
N ALA A 187 -43.58 -15.23 16.42
CA ALA A 187 -43.37 -16.55 15.82
C ALA A 187 -43.49 -17.69 16.83
N ALA A 188 -42.96 -17.52 18.05
CA ALA A 188 -43.10 -18.51 19.12
C ALA A 188 -44.56 -18.69 19.56
N ARG A 189 -45.32 -17.59 19.64
CA ARG A 189 -46.75 -17.62 19.95
C ARG A 189 -47.55 -18.30 18.84
N GLU A 190 -47.33 -17.92 17.59
CA GLU A 190 -48.00 -18.52 16.43
C GLU A 190 -47.72 -20.01 16.34
N LYS A 191 -46.45 -20.42 16.53
CA LYS A 191 -46.08 -21.84 16.58
C LYS A 191 -46.86 -22.59 17.65
N ARG A 192 -46.94 -22.05 18.87
CA ARG A 192 -47.70 -22.68 19.97
C ARG A 192 -49.19 -22.81 19.62
N ASP A 193 -49.79 -21.75 19.10
CA ASP A 193 -51.20 -21.75 18.72
C ASP A 193 -51.48 -22.78 17.61
N MET A 194 -50.58 -22.89 16.63
CA MET A 194 -50.65 -23.89 15.57
C MET A 194 -50.50 -25.31 16.09
N GLU A 195 -49.57 -25.56 17.01
CA GLU A 195 -49.39 -26.86 17.67
C GLU A 195 -50.65 -27.27 18.46
N GLN A 196 -51.27 -26.33 19.19
CA GLN A 196 -52.51 -26.58 19.93
C GLN A 196 -53.68 -26.91 18.99
N ARG A 197 -53.86 -26.13 17.91
CA ARG A 197 -54.90 -26.40 16.89
C ARG A 197 -54.69 -27.76 16.24
N HIS A 198 -53.46 -28.07 15.86
CA HIS A 198 -53.10 -29.35 15.26
C HIS A 198 -53.38 -30.53 16.22
N ALA A 199 -53.02 -30.41 17.50
CA ALA A 199 -53.33 -31.42 18.51
C ALA A 199 -54.84 -31.60 18.72
N ALA A 200 -55.62 -30.52 18.68
CA ALA A 200 -57.07 -30.59 18.82
C ALA A 200 -57.74 -31.30 17.63
N ILE A 201 -57.27 -31.08 16.40
CA ILE A 201 -57.76 -31.78 15.21
C ILE A 201 -57.43 -33.28 15.28
N LYS A 202 -56.20 -33.63 15.68
CA LYS A 202 -55.79 -35.04 15.84
C LYS A 202 -56.60 -35.81 16.88
N LYS A 203 -57.20 -35.15 17.87
CA LYS A 203 -58.05 -35.80 18.88
C LYS A 203 -59.50 -36.01 18.44
N LYS A 204 -59.92 -35.42 17.30
CA LYS A 204 -61.29 -35.52 16.76
C LYS A 204 -61.46 -36.64 15.71
N HIS A 205 -60.37 -37.31 15.35
CA HIS A 205 -60.32 -38.51 14.53
C HIS A 205 -59.79 -39.67 15.36
#